data_AF-A0A3D1LII4-F1
#
_entry.id   AF-A0A3D1LII4-F1
#
_cell.length_a   1.000
_cell.length_b   1.000
_cell.length_c   1.000
_cell.angle_alpha   90.00
_cell.angle_beta   90.00
_cell.angle_gamma   90.00
#
_symmetry.space_group_name_H-M   'P 1'
#
loop_
_entity.id
_entity.type
_entity.pdbx_description
1 polymer ?
#
loop_
_entity_poly.entity_id
_entity_poly.type
_entity_poly.pdbx_seq_one_letter_code
_entity_poly.pdbx_strand_id
1 'polypeptide(L)'
;MNRKMTALLLSALVLPGLGQLYLGRKVVGGIILVIVNLILLLALFVLLRGLSPVIASQIAGGAISISPSEVIKALDGASGFGKGVLAAFFLVWAFSLAHILRFRE
;
A
#
# COMPACT_ATOMS: atom_id res chain seq x y z
N MET A 1 24.08 11.44 10.80
CA MET A 1 23.38 10.14 10.54
C MET A 1 24.06 9.49 9.33
N ASN A 2 24.39 8.20 9.37
CA ASN A 2 25.07 7.56 8.23
C ASN A 2 24.10 7.39 7.04
N ARG A 3 24.65 7.29 5.83
CA ARG A 3 23.87 7.23 4.58
C ARG A 3 22.92 6.03 4.57
N LYS A 4 23.39 4.88 5.07
CA LYS A 4 22.62 3.65 5.20
C LYS A 4 21.42 3.76 6.16
N MET A 5 21.56 4.44 7.30
CA MET A 5 20.46 4.69 8.24
C MET A 5 19.41 5.61 7.62
N THR A 6 19.85 6.64 6.90
CA THR A 6 18.94 7.52 6.16
C THR A 6 18.15 6.74 5.12
N ALA A 7 18.80 5.86 4.37
CA ALA A 7 18.13 4.97 3.41
C ALA A 7 17.11 4.04 4.10
N LEU A 8 17.46 3.44 5.23
CA LEU A 8 16.55 2.60 6.01
C LEU A 8 15.32 3.38 6.46
N LEU A 9 15.50 4.57 7.04
CA LEU A 9 14.39 5.39 7.51
C LEU A 9 13.49 5.85 6.37
N LEU A 10 14.05 6.19 5.20
CA LEU A 10 13.26 6.51 4.01
C LEU A 10 12.39 5.32 3.58
N SER A 11 12.97 4.12 3.49
CA SER A 11 12.20 2.92 3.11
C SER A 11 11.25 2.43 4.20
N ALA A 12 11.54 2.70 5.48
CA ALA A 12 10.72 2.25 6.60
C ALA A 12 9.53 3.17 6.87
N LEU A 13 9.74 4.49 6.84
CA LEU A 13 8.76 5.46 7.33
C LEU A 13 8.10 6.28 6.23
N VAL A 14 8.71 6.37 5.04
CA VAL A 14 8.17 7.18 3.95
C VAL A 14 7.52 6.30 2.90
N LEU A 15 8.31 5.49 2.19
CA LEU A 15 7.80 4.59 1.16
C LEU A 15 8.85 3.51 0.84
N PRO A 16 8.45 2.22 0.77
CA PRO A 16 9.36 1.17 0.37
C PRO A 16 9.97 1.46 -1.01
N GLY A 17 11.30 1.35 -1.12
CA GLY A 17 12.05 1.60 -2.36
C GLY A 17 12.79 2.93 -2.38
N LEU A 18 12.39 3.93 -1.57
CA LEU A 18 13.06 5.24 -1.53
C LEU A 18 14.48 5.16 -1.01
N GLY A 19 14.75 4.30 -0.03
CA GLY A 19 16.10 4.09 0.49
C GLY A 19 17.07 3.60 -0.59
N GLN A 20 16.60 2.72 -1.49
CA GLN A 20 17.37 2.21 -2.61
C GLN A 20 17.64 3.31 -3.63
N LEU A 21 16.63 4.14 -3.94
CA LEU A 21 16.82 5.31 -4.82
C LEU A 21 17.85 6.30 -4.23
N TYR A 22 17.78 6.55 -2.93
CA TYR A 22 18.72 7.42 -2.21
C TYR A 22 20.17 6.89 -2.23
N LEU A 23 20.34 5.57 -2.18
CA LEU A 23 21.63 4.90 -2.35
C LEU A 23 22.09 4.82 -3.82
N GLY A 24 21.36 5.42 -4.78
CA GLY A 24 21.68 5.40 -6.20
C GLY A 24 21.28 4.12 -6.94
N ARG A 25 20.62 3.17 -6.26
CA ARG A 25 20.13 1.91 -6.84
C ARG A 25 18.78 2.11 -7.53
N LYS A 26 18.80 2.90 -8.61
CA LYS A 26 17.61 3.37 -9.34
C LYS A 26 16.70 2.23 -9.81
N VAL A 27 17.27 1.17 -10.36
CA VAL A 27 16.49 0.02 -10.88
C VAL A 27 15.75 -0.70 -9.76
N VAL A 28 16.46 -1.10 -8.70
CA VAL A 28 15.84 -1.83 -7.58
C VAL A 28 14.82 -0.97 -6.85
N GLY A 29 15.16 0.29 -6.55
CA GLY A 29 14.22 1.21 -5.90
C GLY A 29 12.99 1.49 -6.76
N GLY A 30 13.18 1.64 -8.07
CA GLY A 30 12.08 1.83 -9.03
C GLY A 30 11.15 0.62 -9.13
N ILE A 31 11.70 -0.60 -9.20
CA ILE A 31 10.91 -1.84 -9.20
C ILE A 31 10.08 -1.95 -7.92
N ILE A 32 10.69 -1.73 -6.75
CA ILE A 32 9.97 -1.78 -5.48
C ILE A 32 8.84 -0.75 -5.45
N LEU A 33 9.11 0.49 -5.88
CA LEU A 33 8.13 1.57 -5.91
C LEU A 33 6.94 1.24 -6.83
N VAL A 34 7.21 0.69 -8.03
CA VAL A 34 6.17 0.27 -8.98
C VAL A 34 5.32 -0.84 -8.38
N ILE A 35 5.94 -1.88 -7.80
CA ILE A 35 5.20 -2.99 -7.18
C ILE A 35 4.31 -2.49 -6.04
N VAL A 36 4.83 -1.64 -5.15
CA VAL A 36 4.05 -1.05 -4.05
C VAL A 36 2.86 -0.26 -4.59
N ASN A 37 3.06 0.57 -5.62
CA ASN A 37 1.99 1.34 -6.23
C ASN A 37 0.93 0.44 -6.87
N LEU A 38 1.32 -0.64 -7.57
CA LEU A 38 0.38 -1.59 -8.14
C LEU A 38 -0.46 -2.28 -7.06
N ILE A 39 0.14 -2.67 -5.93
CA ILE A 39 -0.57 -3.26 -4.79
C ILE A 39 -1.57 -2.26 -4.20
N LEU A 40 -1.17 -1.00 -4.02
CA LEU A 40 -2.04 0.06 -3.47
C LEU A 40 -3.18 0.42 -4.42
N LEU A 41 -2.91 0.54 -5.73
CA LEU A 41 -3.94 0.79 -6.74
C LEU A 41 -4.93 -0.37 -6.82
N LEU A 42 -4.45 -1.59 -6.70
CA LEU A 42 -5.30 -2.78 -6.68
C LEU A 42 -6.20 -2.79 -5.43
N ALA A 43 -5.66 -2.45 -4.25
CA ALA A 43 -6.46 -2.28 -3.03
C ALA A 43 -7.54 -1.21 -3.19
N LEU A 44 -7.15 -0.05 -3.72
CA LEU A 44 -8.07 1.07 -3.97
C LEU A 44 -9.18 0.67 -4.94
N PHE A 45 -8.85 -0.01 -6.04
CA PHE A 45 -9.82 -0.48 -7.02
C PHE A 45 -10.84 -1.42 -6.38
N VAL A 46 -10.41 -2.39 -5.58
CA VAL A 46 -11.32 -3.34 -4.92
C VAL A 46 -12.18 -2.65 -3.87
N LEU A 47 -11.61 -1.72 -3.10
CA LEU A 47 -12.37 -0.89 -2.15
C LEU A 47 -13.47 -0.09 -2.87
N LEU A 48 -13.11 0.65 -3.92
CA LEU A 48 -14.07 1.44 -4.69
C LEU A 48 -15.15 0.56 -5.34
N ARG A 49 -14.77 -0.59 -5.89
CA ARG A 49 -15.71 -1.55 -6.49
C ARG A 49 -16.70 -2.09 -5.44
N GLY A 50 -16.22 -2.44 -4.25
CA GLY A 50 -17.06 -2.94 -3.16
C GLY A 50 -18.00 -1.87 -2.60
N LEU A 51 -17.55 -0.62 -2.53
CA LEU A 51 -18.35 0.50 -2.01
C LEU A 51 -19.28 1.14 -3.04
N SER A 52 -19.07 0.90 -4.34
CA SER A 52 -19.85 1.51 -5.43
C SER A 52 -21.37 1.39 -5.23
N PRO A 53 -21.94 0.21 -4.87
CA PRO A 53 -23.39 0.09 -4.67
C PRO A 53 -23.91 0.92 -3.49
N VAL A 54 -23.15 0.97 -2.38
CA VAL A 54 -23.51 1.75 -1.19
C VAL A 54 -23.47 3.23 -1.49
N ILE A 55 -22.42 3.70 -2.17
CA ILE A 55 -22.30 5.10 -2.57
C ILE A 55 -23.47 5.48 -3.49
N ALA A 56 -23.81 4.64 -4.48
CA ALA A 56 -24.92 4.89 -5.39
C ALA A 56 -26.27 4.93 -4.67
N SER A 57 -26.54 4.01 -3.73
CA SER A 57 -27.80 4.01 -2.98
C SER A 57 -27.96 5.22 -2.07
N GLN A 58 -26.86 5.69 -1.46
CA GLN A 58 -26.91 6.88 -0.59
C GLN A 58 -27.15 8.16 -1.40
N ILE A 59 -26.51 8.30 -2.57
CA ILE A 59 -26.76 9.41 -3.49
C ILE A 59 -28.22 9.40 -3.96
N ALA A 60 -28.75 8.25 -4.37
CA ALA A 60 -30.13 8.12 -4.82
C ALA A 60 -31.15 8.38 -3.70
N GLY A 61 -30.83 8.02 -2.46
CA GLY A 61 -31.65 8.25 -1.27
C GLY A 61 -31.55 9.67 -0.69
N GLY A 62 -30.73 10.55 -1.26
CA GLY A 62 -30.51 11.91 -0.74
C GLY A 62 -29.73 11.97 0.58
N ALA A 63 -29.08 10.88 0.96
CA ALA A 63 -28.28 10.81 2.17
C ALA A 63 -26.91 11.46 1.96
N ILE A 64 -26.47 12.24 2.95
CA ILE A 64 -25.21 13.02 2.89
C ILE A 64 -24.06 12.25 3.56
N SER A 65 -24.34 11.15 4.27
CA SER A 65 -23.35 10.39 5.02
C SER A 65 -23.49 8.89 4.82
N ILE A 66 -22.34 8.22 4.78
CA ILE A 66 -22.22 6.76 4.77
C ILE A 66 -21.75 6.34 6.16
N SER A 67 -22.46 5.41 6.79
CA SER A 67 -22.07 4.94 8.13
C SER A 67 -20.92 3.92 8.05
N PRO A 68 -20.03 3.84 9.07
CA PRO A 68 -18.96 2.85 9.09
C PRO A 68 -19.46 1.40 9.01
N SER A 69 -20.63 1.11 9.57
CA SER A 69 -21.24 -0.23 9.53
C SER A 69 -21.69 -0.63 8.12
N GLU A 70 -22.17 0.30 7.30
CA GLU A 70 -22.49 0.08 5.89
C GLU A 70 -21.23 -0.23 5.08
N VAL A 71 -20.14 0.52 5.33
CA VAL A 71 -18.84 0.29 4.69
C VAL A 71 -18.32 -1.12 5.02
N ILE A 72 -18.35 -1.52 6.29
CA ILE A 72 -17.89 -2.85 6.71
C ILE A 72 -18.73 -3.95 6.06
N LYS A 73 -20.07 -3.81 6.05
CA LYS A 73 -20.96 -4.77 5.39
C LYS A 73 -20.69 -4.90 3.89
N ALA A 74 -20.44 -3.79 3.20
CA ALA A 74 -20.15 -3.79 1.77
C ALA A 74 -18.80 -4.45 1.42
N LEU A 75 -17.85 -4.42 2.35
CA LEU A 75 -16.51 -4.96 2.16
C LEU A 75 -16.32 -6.38 2.75
N ASP A 76 -17.36 -6.97 3.36
CA ASP A 76 -17.25 -8.26 4.04
C ASP A 76 -16.73 -9.37 3.11
N GLY A 77 -17.27 -9.42 1.88
CA GLY A 77 -16.83 -10.35 0.83
C GLY A 77 -15.41 -10.07 0.28
N ALA A 78 -14.85 -8.90 0.54
CA ALA A 78 -13.48 -8.53 0.13
C ALA A 78 -12.44 -8.72 1.25
N SER A 79 -12.85 -9.16 2.44
CA SER A 79 -11.97 -9.28 3.62
C SER A 79 -10.75 -10.19 3.38
N GLY A 80 -10.94 -11.34 2.74
CA GLY A 80 -9.86 -12.26 2.37
C GLY A 80 -8.87 -11.65 1.38
N PHE A 81 -9.39 -10.92 0.38
CA PHE A 81 -8.57 -10.19 -0.57
C PHE A 81 -7.76 -9.08 0.11
N GLY A 82 -8.38 -8.31 1.02
CA GLY A 82 -7.73 -7.27 1.80
C GLY A 82 -6.56 -7.81 2.63
N LYS A 83 -6.73 -8.98 3.27
CA LYS A 83 -5.64 -9.68 3.98
C LYS A 83 -4.50 -10.05 3.03
N GLY A 84 -4.81 -10.53 1.83
CA GLY A 84 -3.83 -10.87 0.80
C GLY A 84 -3.02 -9.67 0.32
N VAL A 85 -3.69 -8.55 0.02
CA VAL A 85 -3.01 -7.29 -0.34
C VAL A 85 -2.12 -6.80 0.79
N LEU A 86 -2.62 -6.81 2.03
CA LEU A 86 -1.86 -6.37 3.19
C LEU A 86 -0.59 -7.21 3.36
N ALA A 87 -0.71 -8.54 3.25
CA ALA A 87 0.43 -9.45 3.30
C ALA A 87 1.44 -9.16 2.18
N ALA A 88 0.98 -8.98 0.94
CA ALA A 88 1.85 -8.65 -0.19
C ALA A 88 2.59 -7.32 0.02
N PHE A 89 1.90 -6.29 0.52
CA PHE A 89 2.52 -5.01 0.86
C PHE A 89 3.62 -5.18 1.91
N PHE A 90 3.33 -5.88 3.02
CA PHE A 90 4.31 -6.11 4.08
C PHE A 90 5.50 -6.96 3.63
N LEU A 91 5.30 -7.92 2.72
CA LEU A 91 6.39 -8.69 2.13
C LEU A 91 7.33 -7.81 1.31
N VAL A 92 6.78 -6.94 0.46
CA VAL A 92 7.59 -6.01 -0.35
C VAL A 92 8.29 -4.97 0.53
N TRP A 93 7.63 -4.50 1.58
CA TRP A 93 8.22 -3.59 2.56
C TRP A 93 9.36 -4.24 3.34
N ALA A 94 9.16 -5.44 3.88
CA ALA A 94 10.19 -6.20 4.57
C ALA A 94 11.38 -6.52 3.65
N PHE A 95 11.10 -6.90 2.39
CA PHE A 95 12.13 -7.11 1.37
C PHE A 95 12.95 -5.84 1.14
N SER A 96 12.30 -4.67 1.03
CA SER A 96 12.98 -3.39 0.86
C SER A 96 13.98 -3.13 2.01
N LEU A 97 13.55 -3.32 3.26
CA LEU A 97 14.40 -3.12 4.42
C LEU A 97 15.55 -4.13 4.48
N ALA A 98 15.24 -5.41 4.28
CA ALA A 98 16.24 -6.49 4.29
C ALA A 98 17.30 -6.28 3.19
N HIS A 99 16.89 -5.81 2.02
CA HIS A 99 17.80 -5.50 0.92
C HIS A 99 18.77 -4.37 1.28
N ILE A 100 18.32 -3.29 1.93
CA ILE A 100 19.20 -2.22 2.40
C ILE A 100 20.15 -2.74 3.50
N LEU A 101 19.66 -3.55 4.44
CA LEU A 101 20.47 -4.09 5.54
C LEU A 101 21.59 -5.01 5.03
N ARG A 102 21.26 -5.94 4.11
CA ARG A 102 22.21 -6.89 3.53
C ARG A 102 23.20 -6.25 2.56
N PHE A 103 22.88 -5.09 2.02
CA PHE A 103 23.79 -4.36 1.15
C PHE A 103 24.97 -3.82 1.97
N ARG A 104 26.19 -4.30 1.65
CA ARG A 104 27.43 -3.67 2.09
C ARG A 104 27.81 -2.65 1.02
N GLU A 105 27.94 -1.39 1.42
CA GLU A 105 28.56 -0.35 0.59
C GLU A 105 30.00 -0.75 0.23
#